data_AF-A0A7V7AAI6-F1
#
_entry.id   AF-A0A7V7AAI6-F1
#
_cell.length_a   1.000
_cell.length_b   1.000
_cell.length_c   1.000
_cell.angle_alpha   90.00
_cell.angle_beta   90.00
_cell.angle_gamma   90.00
#
_symmetry.space_group_name_H-M   'P 1'
#
loop_
_entity.id
_entity.type
_entity.pdbx_description
1 polymer ?
#
loop_
_entity_poly.entity_id
_entity_poly.type
_entity_poly.pdbx_seq_one_letter_code
_entity_poly.pdbx_strand_id
1 'polypeptide(L)'
;MLDEVQNVEKWEKCVNSLLVDINCDIYITGSNAYLLSSELTTLLAGRILTIKMYPFSFSEFTLAYPFDKDISLDDKFIKYLRYGGMPMIINMKDKENLIHNYLEDVRDVVLKKDVIARNNIKDIALLDNLTRYIVSTVGSLTNPSKVADFLNRNGTNTRNETIDSYLKMLENAFIIYR
;
A
#
# COMPACT_ATOMS: atom_id res chain seq x y z
N MET A 1 6.78 1.02 -22.33
CA MET A 1 6.36 0.88 -20.92
C MET A 1 7.55 1.27 -20.05
N LEU A 2 7.33 2.12 -19.06
CA LEU A 2 8.32 2.55 -18.08
C LEU A 2 7.89 2.01 -16.72
N ASP A 3 8.74 1.21 -16.08
CA ASP A 3 8.43 0.59 -14.80
C ASP A 3 9.07 1.33 -13.64
N GLU A 4 8.36 1.39 -12.51
CA GLU A 4 8.86 1.89 -11.23
C GLU A 4 9.52 3.30 -11.34
N VAL A 5 8.88 4.19 -12.11
CA VAL A 5 9.47 5.50 -12.49
C VAL A 5 9.79 6.40 -11.30
N GLN A 6 9.17 6.16 -10.14
CA GLN A 6 9.50 6.86 -8.88
C GLN A 6 10.96 6.71 -8.44
N ASN A 7 11.67 5.72 -8.97
CA ASN A 7 13.07 5.46 -8.64
C ASN A 7 14.04 6.19 -9.59
N VAL A 8 13.52 6.88 -10.60
CA VAL A 8 14.31 7.59 -11.61
C VAL A 8 14.13 9.09 -11.44
N GLU A 9 15.23 9.82 -11.27
CA GLU A 9 15.16 11.28 -11.17
C GLU A 9 14.71 11.92 -12.50
N LYS A 10 13.82 12.91 -12.41
CA LYS A 10 13.37 13.73 -13.54
C LYS A 10 12.74 12.93 -14.69
N TRP A 11 12.16 11.77 -14.40
CA TRP A 11 11.54 10.90 -15.38
C TRP A 11 10.42 11.61 -16.17
N GLU A 12 9.73 12.57 -15.55
CA GLU A 12 8.64 13.34 -16.13
C GLU A 12 9.09 14.16 -17.35
N LYS A 13 10.35 14.64 -17.36
CA LYS A 13 10.92 15.37 -18.50
C LYS A 13 11.14 14.46 -19.70
N CYS A 14 11.61 13.25 -19.44
CA CYS A 14 11.79 12.22 -20.47
C CYS A 14 10.44 11.88 -21.11
N VAL A 15 9.42 11.61 -20.29
CA VAL A 15 8.06 11.32 -20.77
C VAL A 15 7.50 12.48 -21.58
N ASN A 16 7.64 13.72 -21.12
CA ASN A 16 7.19 14.89 -21.87
C ASN A 16 7.87 15.04 -23.23
N SER A 17 9.17 14.75 -23.34
CA SER A 17 9.88 14.76 -24.64
C SER A 17 9.36 13.65 -25.55
N LEU A 18 9.25 12.42 -25.03
CA LEU A 18 8.78 11.27 -25.81
C LEU A 18 7.36 11.47 -26.37
N LEU A 19 6.47 12.09 -25.59
CA LEU A 19 5.11 12.44 -26.04
C LEU A 19 5.07 13.48 -27.15
N VAL A 20 6.12 14.28 -27.34
CA VAL A 20 6.23 15.28 -28.42
C VAL A 20 6.90 14.66 -29.65
N ASP A 21 7.96 13.89 -29.43
CA ASP A 21 8.84 13.40 -30.49
C ASP A 21 8.31 12.12 -31.15
N ILE A 22 7.47 11.35 -30.46
CA ILE A 22 7.03 10.02 -30.89
C ILE A 22 5.51 9.90 -30.79
N ASN A 23 4.87 9.40 -31.85
CA ASN A 23 3.46 9.05 -31.84
C ASN A 23 3.27 7.65 -31.21
N CYS A 24 3.27 7.57 -29.88
CA CYS A 24 3.06 6.32 -29.15
C CYS A 24 2.32 6.51 -27.82
N ASP A 25 1.70 5.43 -27.36
CA ASP A 25 1.15 5.35 -26.00
C ASP A 25 2.27 5.02 -25.00
N ILE A 26 2.36 5.82 -23.93
CA ILE A 26 3.34 5.62 -22.87
C ILE A 26 2.64 5.09 -21.61
N TYR A 27 2.92 3.85 -21.28
CA TYR A 27 2.48 3.21 -20.04
C TYR A 27 3.53 3.38 -18.96
N ILE A 28 3.09 3.80 -17.78
CA ILE A 28 3.92 4.08 -16.62
C ILE A 28 3.35 3.31 -15.43
N THR A 29 4.22 2.65 -14.67
CA THR A 29 3.85 1.96 -13.44
C THR A 29 4.65 2.46 -12.25
N GLY A 30 4.08 2.26 -11.06
CA GLY A 30 4.83 2.33 -9.82
C GLY A 30 3.97 2.03 -8.60
N SER A 31 4.64 1.55 -7.56
CA SER A 31 4.04 0.99 -6.34
C SER A 31 3.54 1.99 -5.30
N ASN A 32 3.54 3.31 -5.56
CA ASN A 32 3.23 4.32 -4.54
C ASN A 32 2.26 5.42 -5.00
N ALA A 33 1.66 6.09 -4.01
CA ALA A 33 0.62 7.09 -4.25
C ALA A 33 1.15 8.41 -4.83
N TYR A 34 2.46 8.69 -4.77
CA TYR A 34 3.03 9.92 -5.34
C TYR A 34 2.82 9.98 -6.86
N LEU A 35 2.85 8.83 -7.54
CA LEU A 35 2.52 8.77 -8.98
C LEU A 35 1.06 9.09 -9.29
N LEU A 36 0.19 9.09 -8.29
CA LEU A 36 -1.21 9.46 -8.42
C LEU A 36 -1.48 10.89 -7.92
N SER A 37 -0.43 11.64 -7.57
CA SER A 37 -0.56 13.00 -7.03
C SER A 37 -1.02 13.99 -8.10
N SER A 38 -1.78 15.00 -7.67
CA SER A 38 -2.19 16.11 -8.52
C SER A 38 -1.00 16.90 -9.09
N GLU A 39 0.12 16.91 -8.38
CA GLU A 39 1.38 17.52 -8.83
C GLU A 39 1.89 16.86 -10.13
N LEU A 40 1.88 15.52 -10.19
CA LEU A 40 2.30 14.81 -11.39
C LEU A 40 1.34 14.99 -12.57
N THR A 41 0.03 14.99 -12.30
CA THR A 41 -0.98 15.31 -13.32
C THR A 41 -0.76 16.69 -13.93
N THR A 42 -0.31 17.65 -13.12
CA THR A 42 0.03 19.00 -13.58
C THR A 42 1.29 18.99 -14.44
N LEU A 43 2.33 18.24 -14.05
CA LEU A 43 3.60 18.12 -14.79
C LEU A 43 3.44 17.51 -16.19
N LEU A 44 2.45 16.64 -16.39
CA LEU A 44 2.12 16.05 -17.69
C LEU A 44 0.93 16.74 -18.37
N ALA A 45 0.54 17.94 -17.90
CA ALA A 45 -0.49 18.80 -18.48
C ALA A 45 -1.84 18.09 -18.71
N GLY A 46 -2.24 17.21 -17.79
CA GLY A 46 -3.51 16.48 -17.88
C GLY A 46 -3.55 15.37 -18.95
N ARG A 47 -2.43 15.06 -19.62
CA ARG A 47 -2.32 13.96 -20.61
C ARG A 47 -2.08 12.60 -19.95
N ILE A 48 -2.68 12.37 -18.78
CA ILE A 48 -2.55 11.13 -18.01
C ILE A 48 -3.93 10.52 -17.82
N LEU A 49 -4.04 9.23 -18.12
CA LEU A 49 -5.10 8.38 -17.61
C LEU A 49 -4.54 7.50 -16.49
N THR A 50 -5.10 7.65 -15.28
CA THR A 50 -4.63 6.94 -14.10
C THR A 50 -5.51 5.73 -13.79
N ILE A 51 -4.90 4.55 -13.72
CA ILE A 51 -5.57 3.29 -13.33
C ILE A 51 -5.01 2.85 -11.98
N LYS A 52 -5.88 2.72 -10.99
CA LYS A 52 -5.51 2.20 -9.66
C LYS A 52 -5.66 0.68 -9.66
N MET A 53 -4.56 -0.01 -9.39
CA MET A 53 -4.53 -1.47 -9.23
C MET A 53 -4.67 -1.83 -7.75
N TYR A 54 -5.77 -2.48 -7.41
CA TYR A 54 -6.04 -2.97 -6.06
C TYR A 54 -5.78 -4.48 -5.96
N PRO A 55 -5.57 -5.01 -4.75
CA PRO A 55 -5.72 -6.45 -4.52
C PRO A 55 -7.12 -6.90 -4.96
N PHE A 56 -7.29 -8.21 -5.18
CA PHE A 56 -8.58 -8.76 -5.52
C PHE A 56 -9.64 -8.34 -4.50
N SER A 57 -10.77 -7.87 -5.01
CA SER A 57 -12.00 -7.80 -4.24
C SER A 57 -12.42 -9.19 -3.77
N PHE A 58 -13.32 -9.27 -2.79
CA PHE A 58 -13.86 -10.56 -2.36
C PHE A 58 -14.49 -11.35 -3.52
N SER A 59 -15.19 -10.67 -4.44
CA SER A 59 -15.76 -11.30 -5.62
C SER A 59 -14.68 -11.90 -6.52
N GLU A 60 -13.64 -11.14 -6.86
CA GLU A 60 -12.53 -11.65 -7.67
C GLU A 60 -11.76 -12.77 -6.96
N PHE A 61 -11.56 -12.67 -5.65
CA PHE A 61 -10.94 -13.71 -4.84
C PHE A 61 -11.73 -15.00 -4.87
N THR A 62 -13.06 -14.95 -4.75
CA THR A 62 -13.91 -16.15 -4.84
C THR A 62 -13.87 -16.84 -6.20
N LEU A 63 -13.61 -16.07 -7.26
CA LEU A 63 -13.46 -16.57 -8.62
C LEU A 63 -12.05 -17.13 -8.90
N ALA A 64 -11.01 -16.48 -8.38
CA ALA A 64 -9.62 -16.80 -8.67
C ALA A 64 -9.01 -17.85 -7.72
N TYR A 65 -9.46 -17.87 -6.45
CA TYR A 65 -8.91 -18.78 -5.45
C TYR A 65 -9.44 -20.22 -5.68
N PRO A 66 -8.57 -21.25 -5.60
CA PRO A 66 -8.95 -22.63 -5.87
C PRO A 66 -9.70 -23.25 -4.68
N PHE A 67 -10.93 -22.80 -4.42
CA PHE A 67 -11.79 -23.37 -3.41
C PHE A 67 -12.31 -24.76 -3.81
N ASP A 68 -12.48 -25.65 -2.84
CA ASP A 68 -13.23 -26.88 -3.02
C ASP A 68 -14.71 -26.56 -3.34
N LYS A 69 -15.36 -27.47 -4.09
CA LYS A 69 -16.71 -27.26 -4.64
C LYS A 69 -17.78 -26.99 -3.57
N ASP A 70 -17.59 -27.51 -2.36
CA ASP A 70 -18.61 -27.51 -1.30
C ASP A 70 -18.32 -26.49 -0.18
N ILE A 71 -17.35 -25.59 -0.37
CA ILE A 71 -17.03 -24.53 0.59
C ILE A 71 -18.16 -23.48 0.61
N SER A 72 -18.66 -23.16 1.81
CA SER A 72 -19.68 -22.14 2.02
C SER A 72 -19.14 -20.72 1.72
N LEU A 73 -20.03 -19.78 1.38
CA LEU A 73 -19.63 -18.39 1.13
C LEU A 73 -18.98 -17.76 2.38
N ASP A 74 -19.48 -18.11 3.57
CA ASP A 74 -18.97 -17.63 4.85
C ASP A 74 -17.53 -18.09 5.09
N ASP A 75 -17.22 -19.36 4.78
CA ASP A 75 -15.84 -19.88 4.88
C ASP A 75 -14.90 -19.20 3.88
N LYS A 76 -15.37 -18.91 2.65
CA LYS A 76 -14.59 -18.12 1.68
C LYS A 76 -14.31 -16.73 2.24
N PHE A 77 -15.30 -16.11 2.87
CA PHE A 77 -15.19 -14.78 3.43
C PHE A 77 -14.21 -14.75 4.61
N ILE A 78 -14.28 -15.72 5.52
CA ILE A 78 -13.31 -15.87 6.62
C ILE A 78 -11.89 -16.02 6.07
N LYS A 79 -11.70 -16.83 5.00
CA LYS A 79 -10.40 -16.99 4.35
C LYS A 79 -9.91 -15.68 3.73
N TYR A 80 -10.79 -14.94 3.06
CA TYR A 80 -10.48 -13.61 2.50
C TYR A 80 -10.11 -12.60 3.60
N LEU A 81 -10.81 -12.60 4.73
CA LEU A 81 -10.47 -11.73 5.87
C LEU A 81 -9.11 -12.09 6.48
N ARG A 82 -8.73 -13.37 6.49
CA ARG A 82 -7.44 -13.84 7.03
C ARG A 82 -6.27 -13.47 6.13
N TYR A 83 -6.38 -13.74 4.82
CA TYR A 83 -5.25 -13.64 3.89
C TYR A 83 -5.28 -12.37 3.03
N GLY A 84 -6.44 -11.72 2.90
CA GLY A 84 -6.64 -10.60 1.99
C GLY A 84 -6.70 -11.02 0.52
N GLY A 85 -6.64 -10.03 -0.36
CA GLY A 85 -6.81 -10.20 -1.81
C GLY A 85 -5.52 -10.18 -2.63
N MET A 86 -4.34 -10.30 -2.01
CA MET A 86 -3.08 -10.17 -2.78
C MET A 86 -2.99 -11.27 -3.86
N PRO A 87 -2.76 -10.93 -5.14
CA PRO A 87 -2.89 -11.89 -6.23
C PRO A 87 -2.05 -13.15 -6.09
N MET A 88 -0.83 -13.05 -5.55
CA MET A 88 0.05 -14.22 -5.39
C MET A 88 -0.48 -15.29 -4.43
N ILE A 89 -1.40 -14.95 -3.53
CA ILE A 89 -1.95 -15.88 -2.53
C ILE A 89 -2.68 -17.04 -3.21
N ILE A 90 -3.35 -16.80 -4.35
CA ILE A 90 -4.11 -17.85 -5.07
C ILE A 90 -3.21 -19.00 -5.54
N ASN A 91 -1.91 -18.74 -5.74
CA ASN A 91 -0.94 -19.72 -6.22
C ASN A 91 -0.33 -20.58 -5.09
N MET A 92 -0.59 -20.25 -3.82
CA MET A 92 0.05 -20.87 -2.66
C MET A 92 -0.69 -22.10 -2.12
N LYS A 93 -1.87 -22.42 -2.67
CA LYS A 93 -2.66 -23.63 -2.39
C LYS A 93 -2.83 -23.92 -0.88
N ASP A 94 -3.28 -22.92 -0.13
CA ASP A 94 -3.52 -23.02 1.32
C ASP A 94 -2.29 -23.41 2.19
N LYS A 95 -1.06 -23.27 1.67
CA LYS A 95 0.15 -23.39 2.50
C LYS A 95 0.28 -22.17 3.41
N GLU A 96 -0.36 -22.21 4.56
CA GLU A 96 -0.48 -21.09 5.51
C GLU A 96 0.88 -20.45 5.84
N ASN A 97 1.91 -21.25 6.12
CA ASN A 97 3.27 -20.74 6.37
C ASN A 97 3.84 -19.95 5.17
N LEU A 98 3.58 -20.40 3.94
CA LEU A 98 4.05 -19.72 2.73
C LEU A 98 3.30 -18.40 2.51
N ILE A 99 1.99 -18.40 2.76
CA ILE A 99 1.15 -17.19 2.68
C ILE A 99 1.61 -16.17 3.72
N HIS A 100 1.83 -16.59 4.96
CA HIS A 100 2.35 -15.73 6.02
C HIS A 100 3.70 -15.13 5.63
N ASN A 101 4.68 -15.95 5.26
CA ASN A 101 6.00 -15.46 4.88
C ASN A 101 5.92 -14.46 3.72
N TYR A 102 5.11 -14.75 2.69
CA TYR A 102 4.92 -13.84 1.58
C TYR A 102 4.32 -12.50 2.01
N LEU A 103 3.27 -12.51 2.84
CA LEU A 103 2.64 -11.28 3.33
C LEU A 103 3.59 -10.49 4.23
N GLU A 104 4.41 -11.16 5.04
CA GLU A 104 5.46 -10.52 5.82
C GLU A 104 6.53 -9.89 4.93
N ASP A 105 6.99 -10.59 3.89
CA ASP A 105 7.97 -10.08 2.94
C ASP A 105 7.45 -8.85 2.20
N VAL A 106 6.19 -8.89 1.73
CA VAL A 106 5.55 -7.74 1.07
C VAL A 106 5.47 -6.56 2.03
N ARG A 107 5.00 -6.77 3.26
CA ARG A 107 4.94 -5.75 4.31
C ARG A 107 6.32 -5.14 4.56
N ASP A 108 7.32 -5.99 4.74
CA ASP A 108 8.68 -5.57 5.07
C ASP A 108 9.33 -4.77 3.95
N VAL A 109 9.15 -5.17 2.70
CA VAL A 109 9.65 -4.43 1.53
C VAL A 109 9.02 -3.04 1.47
N VAL A 110 7.69 -2.95 1.59
CA VAL A 110 6.99 -1.67 1.53
C VAL A 110 7.37 -0.77 2.72
N LEU A 111 7.41 -1.30 3.94
CA LEU A 111 7.83 -0.51 5.11
C LEU A 111 9.28 -0.03 4.99
N LYS A 112 10.22 -0.90 4.60
CA LYS A 112 11.64 -0.54 4.50
C LYS A 112 11.89 0.46 3.36
N LYS A 113 11.39 0.16 2.16
CA LYS A 113 11.66 0.95 0.94
C LYS A 113 10.80 2.21 0.88
N ASP A 114 9.48 2.06 0.99
CA ASP A 114 8.54 3.12 0.67
C ASP A 114 8.20 4.01 1.87
N VAL A 115 8.43 3.54 3.09
CA VAL A 115 8.17 4.30 4.32
C VAL A 115 9.47 4.78 4.98
N ILE A 116 10.35 3.86 5.41
CA ILE A 116 11.55 4.22 6.17
C ILE A 116 12.57 4.97 5.31
N ALA A 117 13.03 4.37 4.20
CA ALA A 117 14.09 4.93 3.37
C ALA A 117 13.65 6.25 2.71
N ARG A 118 12.44 6.29 2.15
CA ARG A 118 11.91 7.48 1.46
C ARG A 118 11.74 8.68 2.39
N ASN A 119 11.28 8.47 3.61
CA ASN A 119 10.99 9.56 4.55
C ASN A 119 12.14 9.82 5.54
N ASN A 120 13.27 9.11 5.41
CA ASN A 120 14.40 9.16 6.33
C ASN A 120 13.97 9.01 7.81
N ILE A 121 13.09 8.05 8.08
CA ILE A 121 12.54 7.82 9.42
C ILE A 121 13.66 7.41 10.37
N LYS A 122 13.80 8.15 11.46
CA LYS A 122 14.76 7.86 12.54
C LYS A 122 14.16 6.98 13.63
N ASP A 123 12.89 7.20 13.96
CA ASP A 123 12.20 6.47 15.04
C ASP A 123 11.39 5.31 14.47
N ILE A 124 12.10 4.21 14.20
CA ILE A 124 11.51 2.96 13.69
C ILE A 124 10.60 2.32 14.74
N ALA A 125 10.90 2.50 16.04
CA ALA A 125 10.09 1.95 17.12
C ALA A 125 8.69 2.60 17.16
N LEU A 126 8.62 3.92 17.00
CA LEU A 126 7.35 4.63 16.87
C LEU A 126 6.55 4.13 15.65
N LEU A 127 7.21 3.93 14.50
CA LEU A 127 6.56 3.40 13.29
C LEU A 127 5.96 2.00 13.53
N ASP A 128 6.71 1.09 14.16
CA ASP A 128 6.23 -0.26 14.44
C ASP A 128 5.05 -0.24 15.42
N ASN A 129 5.16 0.54 16.51
CA ASN A 129 4.09 0.68 17.50
C ASN A 129 2.82 1.28 16.90
N LEU A 130 2.96 2.31 16.05
CA LEU A 130 1.84 2.89 15.31
C LEU A 130 1.20 1.87 14.38
N THR A 131 2.01 1.15 13.59
CA THR A 131 1.53 0.16 12.62
C THR A 131 0.74 -0.94 13.33
N ARG A 132 1.26 -1.47 14.45
CA ARG A 132 0.56 -2.45 15.29
C ARG A 132 -0.76 -1.92 15.83
N TYR A 133 -0.77 -0.68 16.31
CA TYR A 133 -2.00 -0.06 16.80
C TYR A 133 -3.07 0.03 15.70
N ILE A 134 -2.71 0.51 14.51
CA ILE A 134 -3.65 0.65 13.39
C ILE A 134 -4.18 -0.72 12.96
N VAL A 135 -3.32 -1.74 12.86
CA VAL A 135 -3.74 -3.11 12.54
C VAL A 135 -4.69 -3.67 13.61
N SER A 136 -4.46 -3.39 14.89
CA SER A 136 -5.34 -3.84 15.98
C SER A 136 -6.71 -3.15 16.01
N THR A 137 -6.85 -2.03 15.30
CA THR A 137 -8.06 -1.21 15.27
C THR A 137 -8.73 -1.17 13.90
N VAL A 138 -8.36 -2.10 13.00
CA VAL A 138 -8.98 -2.23 11.67
C VAL A 138 -10.50 -2.34 11.81
N GLY A 139 -11.22 -1.51 11.05
CA GLY A 139 -12.68 -1.42 11.09
C GLY A 139 -13.26 -0.48 12.15
N SER A 140 -12.41 0.14 13.00
CA SER A 140 -12.85 1.13 13.99
C SER A 140 -12.51 2.57 13.58
N LEU A 141 -13.37 3.52 13.97
CA LEU A 141 -13.08 4.95 13.78
C LEU A 141 -11.99 5.42 14.76
N THR A 142 -10.87 5.86 14.21
CA THR A 142 -9.75 6.42 14.97
C THR A 142 -9.36 7.81 14.50
N ASN A 143 -8.54 8.52 15.28
CA ASN A 143 -7.98 9.81 14.92
C ASN A 143 -6.56 9.96 15.51
N PRO A 144 -5.72 10.87 14.98
CA PRO A 144 -4.34 11.02 15.45
C PRO A 144 -4.20 11.27 16.95
N SER A 145 -5.13 12.00 17.56
CA SER A 145 -5.12 12.29 18.99
C SER A 145 -5.32 11.03 19.85
N LYS A 146 -6.30 10.19 19.51
CA LYS A 146 -6.57 8.93 20.21
C LYS A 146 -5.37 7.98 20.14
N VAL A 147 -4.72 7.94 18.99
CA VAL A 147 -3.53 7.12 18.75
C VAL A 147 -2.37 7.64 19.60
N ALA A 148 -2.10 8.94 19.59
CA ALA A 148 -1.04 9.55 20.40
C ALA A 148 -1.26 9.31 21.90
N ASP A 149 -2.49 9.49 22.39
CA ASP A 149 -2.85 9.22 23.79
C ASP A 149 -2.58 7.75 24.17
N PHE A 150 -2.96 6.81 23.30
CA PHE A 150 -2.70 5.39 23.53
C PHE A 150 -1.20 5.07 23.57
N LEU A 151 -0.43 5.59 22.61
CA LEU A 151 1.01 5.35 22.53
C LEU A 151 1.76 5.97 23.70
N ASN A 152 1.38 7.19 24.12
CA ASN A 152 1.95 7.86 25.30
C ASN A 152 1.68 7.07 26.60
N ARG A 153 0.47 6.53 26.77
CA ARG A 153 0.14 5.66 27.92
C ARG A 153 0.98 4.38 27.98
N ASN A 154 1.42 3.89 26.82
CA ASN A 154 2.29 2.72 26.68
C ASN A 154 3.79 3.09 26.61
N GLY A 155 4.17 4.31 27.02
CA GLY A 155 5.56 4.72 27.17
C GLY A 155 6.23 5.26 25.90
N THR A 156 5.49 5.45 24.81
CA THR A 156 6.01 6.06 23.56
C THR A 156 5.70 7.56 23.56
N ASN A 157 6.70 8.42 23.82
CA ASN A 157 6.51 9.87 23.86
C ASN A 157 6.31 10.44 22.44
N THR A 158 5.08 10.84 22.10
CA THR A 158 4.73 11.33 20.77
C THR A 158 3.61 12.38 20.81
N ARG A 159 3.45 13.13 19.71
CA ARG A 159 2.44 14.18 19.56
C ARG A 159 1.52 13.90 18.38
N ASN A 160 0.35 14.52 18.39
CA ASN A 160 -0.67 14.33 17.36
C ASN A 160 -0.14 14.62 15.95
N GLU A 161 0.68 15.67 15.80
CA GLU A 161 1.26 16.06 14.51
C GLU A 161 2.26 15.01 14.01
N THR A 162 3.03 14.40 14.92
CA THR A 162 3.95 13.31 14.58
C THR A 162 3.18 12.08 14.13
N ILE A 163 2.12 11.71 14.84
CA ILE A 163 1.26 10.60 14.44
C ILE A 163 0.60 10.84 13.09
N ASP A 164 0.05 12.03 12.86
CA ASP A 164 -0.57 12.34 11.56
C ASP A 164 0.43 12.26 10.41
N SER A 165 1.66 12.74 10.63
CA SER A 165 2.75 12.63 9.66
C SER A 165 3.07 11.16 9.33
N TYR A 166 3.21 10.29 10.33
CA TYR A 166 3.48 8.86 10.10
C TYR A 166 2.30 8.15 9.44
N LEU A 167 1.06 8.48 9.82
CA LEU A 167 -0.13 7.97 9.15
C LEU A 167 -0.16 8.38 7.68
N LYS A 168 0.26 9.61 7.34
CA LYS A 168 0.36 10.06 5.95
C LYS A 168 1.44 9.29 5.18
N MET A 169 2.56 8.96 5.82
CA MET A 169 3.61 8.13 5.20
C MET A 169 3.10 6.71 4.90
N LEU A 170 2.37 6.09 5.84
CA LEU A 170 1.74 4.78 5.64
C LEU A 170 0.66 4.81 4.53
N GLU A 171 -0.12 5.89 4.47
CA GLU A 171 -1.12 6.12 3.42
C GLU A 171 -0.47 6.25 2.04
N ASN A 172 0.61 7.02 1.93
CA ASN A 172 1.35 7.21 0.69
C ASN A 172 2.00 5.92 0.15
N ALA A 173 2.29 4.98 1.05
CA ALA A 173 2.82 3.64 0.74
C ALA A 173 1.70 2.58 0.55
N PHE A 174 0.43 2.99 0.54
CA PHE A 174 -0.75 2.10 0.43
C PHE A 174 -0.85 1.02 1.51
N ILE A 175 -0.18 1.20 2.66
CA ILE A 175 -0.34 0.30 3.81
C ILE A 175 -1.70 0.51 4.47
N ILE A 176 -2.18 1.76 4.49
CA ILE A 176 -3.49 2.14 5.02
C ILE A 176 -4.25 3.03 4.04
N TYR A 177 -5.56 3.11 4.23
CA TYR A 177 -6.44 4.02 3.51
C TYR A 177 -7.17 4.91 4.52
N ARG A 178 -7.35 6.19 4.20
CA ARG A 178 -8.05 7.20 5.00
C ARG A 178 -9.26 7.72 4.25
#